data_AF-A0A318GVH2-F1
#
_entry.id   AF-A0A318GVH2-F1
#
_cell.length_a   1.000
_cell.length_b   1.000
_cell.length_c   1.000
_cell.angle_alpha   90.00
_cell.angle_beta   90.00
_cell.angle_gamma   90.00
#
_symmetry.space_group_name_H-M   'P 1'
#
loop_
_entity.id
_entity.type
_entity.pdbx_description
1 polymer ?
#
loop_
_entity_poly.entity_id
_entity_poly.type
_entity_poly.pdbx_seq_one_letter_code
_entity_poly.pdbx_strand_id
1 'polypeptide(L)'
;MVHRPVSGRTLPGTVRMSPAIAAMVPTARADEVRMVQAAWPVLDRLHGPGELRAAVLSLLMSGHDEAEHDAWQLETRGVAGAADTRSLLVSLPAAAHPALTEAFSRRLASHPLEIRQETLAGARRLMCADQRVSPLDRLHLLQLRHLLHEPTPLHRGGLREWNELTSLPLALRQAIASLTAFMARCVPEPDAHATVGLAGTAWYQAVVTALWRDPRQAPACHVPDGDTLVRALRTLTALSWHHRPLLARTWTLPALAHHGRRLPLVAARSLRCACVLLDTPLPPDLGPAFIELPDDGPRDDTA
;
A
#
# COMPACT_ATOMS: atom_id res chain seq x y z
N MET A 1 8.96 -58.15 -39.58
CA MET A 1 9.36 -57.66 -40.92
C MET A 1 8.08 -57.36 -41.69
N VAL A 2 7.70 -56.17 -42.15
CA VAL A 2 8.36 -54.87 -42.29
C VAL A 2 7.26 -53.79 -42.22
N HIS A 3 7.67 -52.64 -41.69
CA HIS A 3 6.98 -51.37 -41.50
C HIS A 3 6.09 -50.85 -42.65
N ARG A 4 4.98 -50.22 -42.30
CA ARG A 4 4.36 -49.12 -43.05
C ARG A 4 4.48 -47.81 -42.25
N PRO A 5 5.00 -46.71 -42.82
CA PRO A 5 5.06 -45.42 -42.14
C PRO A 5 3.76 -44.63 -42.39
N VAL A 6 3.18 -44.06 -41.33
CA VAL A 6 2.15 -43.03 -41.40
C VAL A 6 2.82 -41.70 -41.07
N SER A 7 3.06 -40.90 -42.11
CA SER A 7 3.58 -39.53 -41.98
C SER A 7 2.45 -38.55 -41.67
N GLY A 8 2.74 -37.64 -40.73
CA GLY A 8 2.30 -36.25 -40.81
C GLY A 8 0.92 -35.92 -40.27
N ARG A 9 0.76 -35.91 -38.93
CA ARG A 9 -0.30 -35.14 -38.27
C ARG A 9 0.21 -33.72 -38.03
N THR A 10 -0.36 -32.77 -38.76
CA THR A 10 -0.19 -31.32 -38.62
C THR A 10 -0.69 -30.88 -37.25
N LEU A 11 0.18 -30.27 -36.43
CA LEU A 11 -0.20 -29.59 -35.18
C LEU A 11 -0.90 -28.26 -35.52
N PRO A 12 -1.96 -27.87 -34.79
CA PRO A 12 -2.63 -26.60 -35.02
C PRO A 12 -1.87 -25.43 -34.40
N GLY A 13 -1.66 -24.40 -35.23
CA GLY A 13 -1.78 -22.99 -34.86
C GLY A 13 -1.01 -22.52 -33.63
N THR A 14 0.29 -22.31 -33.77
CA THR A 14 1.02 -21.37 -32.92
C THR A 14 0.42 -19.98 -33.15
N VAL A 15 -0.44 -19.51 -32.23
CA VAL A 15 -0.84 -18.11 -32.18
C VAL A 15 0.41 -17.28 -31.90
N ARG A 16 1.04 -16.77 -32.96
CA ARG A 16 2.06 -15.73 -32.84
C ARG A 16 1.38 -14.50 -32.26
N MET A 17 1.57 -14.25 -30.97
CA MET A 17 1.32 -12.92 -30.40
C MET A 17 2.14 -11.89 -31.20
N SER A 18 1.46 -10.89 -31.76
CA SER A 18 2.10 -9.79 -32.47
C SER A 18 3.13 -9.07 -31.58
N PRO A 19 4.34 -8.78 -32.07
CA PRO A 19 5.39 -8.06 -31.32
C PRO A 19 5.04 -6.59 -31.01
N ALA A 20 3.91 -6.08 -31.51
CA ALA A 20 3.46 -4.70 -31.28
C ALA A 20 2.96 -4.44 -29.84
N ILE A 21 2.54 -5.47 -29.09
CA ILE A 21 2.00 -5.27 -27.73
C ILE A 21 3.15 -5.12 -26.70
N ALA A 22 4.33 -5.69 -26.96
CA ALA A 22 5.46 -5.66 -26.04
C ALA A 22 6.20 -4.30 -26.03
N ALA A 23 6.12 -3.53 -27.12
CA ALA A 23 6.82 -2.24 -27.25
C ALA A 23 6.01 -1.02 -26.74
N MET A 24 4.72 -1.19 -26.42
CA MET A 24 3.81 -0.09 -26.08
C MET A 24 3.64 0.14 -24.57
N VAL A 25 4.01 -0.85 -23.74
CA VAL A 25 3.96 -0.78 -22.27
C VAL A 25 5.06 0.12 -21.66
N PRO A 26 6.30 0.21 -22.21
CA PRO A 26 7.33 1.09 -21.65
C PRO A 26 7.04 2.59 -21.80
N THR A 27 6.36 3.01 -22.86
CA THR A 27 6.10 4.43 -23.16
C THR A 27 5.06 5.04 -22.23
N ALA A 28 3.94 4.34 -21.99
CA ALA A 28 2.88 4.82 -21.09
C ALA A 28 3.38 5.10 -19.67
N ARG A 29 4.26 4.25 -19.14
CA ARG A 29 4.85 4.44 -17.82
C ARG A 29 5.76 5.67 -17.76
N ALA A 30 6.52 5.92 -18.82
CA ALA A 30 7.39 7.09 -18.90
C ALA A 30 6.58 8.40 -19.02
N ASP A 31 5.44 8.37 -19.72
CA ASP A 31 4.51 9.50 -19.78
C ASP A 31 3.89 9.81 -18.41
N GLU A 32 3.45 8.77 -17.69
CA GLU A 32 2.94 8.90 -16.32
C GLU A 32 3.95 9.54 -15.36
N VAL A 33 5.22 9.12 -15.43
CA VAL A 33 6.30 9.71 -14.63
C VAL A 33 6.54 11.17 -15.00
N ARG A 34 6.59 11.50 -16.30
CA ARG A 34 6.73 12.90 -16.77
C ARG A 34 5.58 13.78 -16.29
N MET A 35 4.35 13.27 -16.29
CA MET A 35 3.18 14.01 -15.83
C MET A 35 3.28 14.35 -14.33
N VAL A 36 3.70 13.40 -13.50
CA VAL A 36 3.94 13.64 -12.06
C VAL A 36 5.07 14.64 -11.85
N GLN A 37 6.17 14.51 -12.60
CA GLN A 37 7.29 15.45 -12.56
C GLN A 37 6.87 16.88 -12.93
N ALA A 38 6.01 17.04 -13.94
CA ALA A 38 5.50 18.34 -14.36
C ALA A 38 4.52 18.96 -13.34
N ALA A 39 3.74 18.14 -12.64
CA ALA A 39 2.82 18.59 -11.60
C ALA A 39 3.53 18.87 -10.26
N TRP A 40 4.68 18.25 -10.00
CA TRP A 40 5.37 18.33 -8.70
C TRP A 40 5.67 19.76 -8.24
N PRO A 41 6.19 20.70 -9.06
CA PRO A 41 6.46 22.06 -8.60
C PRO A 41 5.22 22.81 -8.08
N VAL A 42 4.03 22.49 -8.61
CA VAL A 42 2.77 23.09 -8.13
C VAL A 42 2.37 22.46 -6.80
N LEU A 43 2.45 21.14 -6.71
CA LEU A 43 2.10 20.37 -5.53
C LEU A 43 3.07 20.58 -4.36
N ASP A 44 4.36 20.77 -4.66
CA ASP A 44 5.39 21.00 -3.66
C ASP A 44 5.21 22.34 -2.94
N ARG A 45 4.63 23.35 -3.63
CA ARG A 45 4.32 24.65 -3.03
C ARG A 45 3.16 24.61 -2.03
N LEU A 46 2.40 23.52 -1.94
CA LEU A 46 1.34 23.38 -0.95
C LEU A 46 1.95 23.23 0.45
N HIS A 47 1.78 24.28 1.26
CA HIS A 47 2.26 24.33 2.64
C HIS A 47 1.16 24.77 3.62
N GLY A 48 0.05 25.35 3.13
CA GLY A 48 -1.05 25.72 3.99
C GLY A 48 -1.67 24.49 4.66
N PRO A 49 -2.00 24.54 5.97
CA PRO A 49 -2.60 23.39 6.65
C PRO A 49 -3.93 22.97 6.02
N GLY A 50 -4.73 23.94 5.54
CA GLY A 50 -5.97 23.68 4.81
C GLY A 50 -5.73 23.05 3.43
N GLU A 51 -4.73 23.53 2.69
CA GLU A 51 -4.35 23.01 1.36
C GLU A 51 -3.84 21.57 1.46
N LEU A 52 -2.93 21.32 2.40
CA LEU A 52 -2.38 19.99 2.67
C LEU A 52 -3.46 19.01 3.11
N ARG A 53 -4.38 19.44 3.99
CA ARG A 53 -5.54 18.63 4.39
C ARG A 53 -6.43 18.32 3.18
N ALA A 54 -6.76 19.32 2.36
CA ALA A 54 -7.57 19.13 1.15
C ALA A 54 -6.90 18.15 0.16
N ALA A 55 -5.58 18.24 0.00
CA ALA A 55 -4.80 17.35 -0.84
C ALA A 55 -4.81 15.91 -0.32
N VAL A 56 -4.56 15.70 0.98
CA VAL A 56 -4.63 14.36 1.59
C VAL A 56 -6.03 13.76 1.47
N LEU A 57 -7.08 14.53 1.78
CA LEU A 57 -8.46 14.04 1.66
C LEU A 57 -8.80 13.69 0.20
N SER A 58 -8.30 14.44 -0.79
CA SER A 58 -8.50 14.15 -2.21
C SER A 58 -7.87 12.81 -2.62
N LEU A 59 -6.70 12.48 -2.07
CA LEU A 59 -5.95 11.25 -2.38
C LEU A 59 -6.55 10.00 -1.71
N LEU A 60 -7.38 10.19 -0.69
CA LEU A 60 -8.04 9.12 0.05
C LEU A 60 -9.39 8.71 -0.56
N MET A 61 -9.95 9.49 -1.49
CA MET A 61 -11.23 9.18 -2.14
C MET A 61 -11.12 7.93 -3.03
N SER A 62 -12.14 7.08 -2.95
CA SER A 62 -12.33 5.83 -3.68
C SER A 62 -12.88 6.07 -5.09
N GLY A 63 -12.38 7.04 -5.83
CA GLY A 63 -12.95 7.39 -7.13
C GLY A 63 -14.32 8.08 -7.04
N HIS A 64 -15.05 8.15 -8.15
CA HIS A 64 -16.09 9.14 -8.48
C HIS A 64 -17.43 9.02 -7.70
N ASP A 65 -17.43 8.65 -6.42
CA ASP A 65 -18.65 8.66 -5.62
C ASP A 65 -19.06 10.11 -5.29
N GLU A 66 -20.32 10.44 -5.56
CA GLU A 66 -20.92 11.74 -5.25
C GLU A 66 -20.93 11.97 -3.72
N ALA A 67 -21.17 10.93 -2.92
CA ALA A 67 -21.22 11.04 -1.46
C ALA A 67 -19.85 11.40 -0.87
N GLU A 68 -18.78 10.75 -1.34
CA GLU A 68 -17.41 11.11 -0.94
C GLU A 68 -17.04 12.51 -1.43
N HIS A 69 -17.51 12.92 -2.62
CA HIS A 69 -17.27 14.25 -3.15
C HIS A 69 -17.95 15.33 -2.29
N ASP A 70 -19.21 15.14 -1.92
CA ASP A 70 -19.95 16.06 -1.06
C ASP A 70 -19.31 16.17 0.33
N ALA A 71 -18.89 15.04 0.90
CA ALA A 71 -18.12 15.04 2.15
C ALA A 71 -16.81 15.81 1.99
N TRP A 72 -16.08 15.61 0.89
CA TRP A 72 -14.84 16.35 0.61
C TRP A 72 -15.08 17.87 0.50
N GLN A 73 -16.13 18.30 -0.21
CA GLN A 73 -16.50 19.71 -0.35
C GLN A 73 -16.84 20.34 1.00
N LEU A 74 -17.53 19.59 1.87
CA LEU A 74 -17.85 20.04 3.23
C LEU A 74 -16.58 20.23 4.07
N GLU A 75 -15.64 19.30 3.99
CA GLU A 75 -14.37 19.33 4.74
C GLU A 75 -13.40 20.40 4.26
N THR A 76 -13.48 20.78 2.98
CA THR A 76 -12.56 21.75 2.34
C THR A 76 -13.17 23.13 2.14
N ARG A 77 -14.35 23.37 2.73
CA ARG A 77 -15.05 24.66 2.63
C ARG A 77 -14.18 25.80 3.16
N GLY A 78 -13.96 26.82 2.31
CA GLY A 78 -13.17 27.99 2.66
C GLY A 78 -11.66 27.85 2.41
N VAL A 79 -11.19 26.71 1.90
CA VAL A 79 -9.80 26.53 1.45
C VAL A 79 -9.67 27.02 0.01
N ALA A 80 -8.90 28.09 -0.20
CA ALA A 80 -8.61 28.59 -1.54
C ALA A 80 -7.86 27.53 -2.38
N GLY A 81 -8.23 27.36 -3.64
CA GLY A 81 -7.54 26.45 -4.56
C GLY A 81 -7.73 24.95 -4.28
N ALA A 82 -8.62 24.55 -3.35
CA ALA A 82 -8.88 23.14 -3.05
C ALA A 82 -9.41 22.37 -4.27
N ALA A 83 -10.33 22.97 -5.04
CA ALA A 83 -10.91 22.35 -6.23
C ALA A 83 -9.88 22.15 -7.36
N ASP A 84 -8.99 23.13 -7.56
CA ASP A 84 -7.91 23.05 -8.55
C ASP A 84 -6.88 21.99 -8.14
N THR A 85 -6.53 21.95 -6.85
CA THR A 85 -5.64 20.94 -6.28
C THR A 85 -6.21 19.55 -6.47
N ARG A 86 -7.50 19.34 -6.18
CA ARG A 86 -8.17 18.06 -6.41
C ARG A 86 -8.16 17.68 -7.88
N SER A 87 -8.50 18.61 -8.77
CA SER A 87 -8.52 18.35 -10.22
C SER A 87 -7.15 17.94 -10.75
N LEU A 88 -6.08 18.57 -10.24
CA LEU A 88 -4.70 18.18 -10.52
C LEU A 88 -4.40 16.78 -9.97
N LEU A 89 -4.76 16.46 -8.72
CA LEU A 89 -4.48 15.15 -8.11
C LEU A 89 -5.25 14.00 -8.77
N VAL A 90 -6.49 14.25 -9.22
CA VAL A 90 -7.32 13.27 -9.95
C VAL A 90 -6.76 13.00 -11.35
N SER A 91 -6.14 13.98 -12.00
CA SER A 91 -5.51 13.76 -13.30
C SER A 91 -4.20 12.97 -13.20
N LEU A 92 -3.59 12.90 -12.01
CA LEU A 92 -2.38 12.11 -11.78
C LEU A 92 -2.63 10.60 -11.76
N PRO A 93 -1.63 9.78 -12.17
CA PRO A 93 -1.78 8.34 -12.19
C PRO A 93 -1.95 7.81 -10.77
N ALA A 94 -2.85 6.85 -10.56
CA ALA A 94 -3.12 6.27 -9.25
C ALA A 94 -1.88 5.65 -8.57
N ALA A 95 -0.85 5.30 -9.36
CA ALA A 95 0.44 4.80 -8.87
C ALA A 95 1.28 5.87 -8.14
N ALA A 96 1.00 7.17 -8.32
CA ALA A 96 1.68 8.27 -7.60
C ALA A 96 1.01 8.61 -6.27
N HIS A 97 -0.29 8.29 -6.12
CA HIS A 97 -1.10 8.68 -4.96
C HIS A 97 -0.51 8.24 -3.62
N PRO A 98 0.08 7.04 -3.46
CA PRO A 98 0.66 6.64 -2.17
C PRO A 98 1.85 7.50 -1.75
N ALA A 99 2.75 7.81 -2.68
CA ALA A 99 3.91 8.65 -2.39
C ALA A 99 3.48 10.09 -2.05
N LEU A 100 2.50 10.64 -2.78
CA LEU A 100 1.91 11.95 -2.48
C LEU A 100 1.24 11.97 -1.10
N THR A 101 0.48 10.93 -0.77
CA THR A 101 -0.20 10.82 0.52
C THR A 101 0.80 10.83 1.67
N GLU A 102 1.89 10.08 1.53
CA GLU A 102 2.98 10.04 2.51
C GLU A 102 3.68 11.39 2.64
N ALA A 103 4.02 12.04 1.53
CA ALA A 103 4.69 13.34 1.52
C ALA A 103 3.84 14.42 2.21
N PHE A 104 2.56 14.55 1.84
CA PHE A 104 1.67 15.54 2.45
C PHE A 104 1.33 15.21 3.90
N SER A 105 1.19 13.93 4.26
CA SER A 105 0.96 13.54 5.66
C SER A 105 2.16 13.87 6.55
N ARG A 106 3.40 13.67 6.05
CA ARG A 106 4.62 14.06 6.79
C ARG A 106 4.73 15.57 6.96
N ARG A 107 4.33 16.36 5.95
CA ARG A 107 4.23 17.82 6.08
C ARG A 107 3.17 18.23 7.09
N LEU A 108 1.98 17.62 7.05
CA LEU A 108 0.93 17.85 8.05
C LEU A 108 1.35 17.48 9.48
N ALA A 109 2.25 16.52 9.65
CA ALA A 109 2.74 16.12 10.96
C ALA A 109 3.49 17.24 11.71
N SER A 110 4.04 18.25 11.01
CA SER A 110 4.69 19.41 11.63
C SER A 110 3.71 20.48 12.12
N HIS A 111 2.43 20.40 11.75
CA HIS A 111 1.40 21.35 12.16
C HIS A 111 0.84 21.01 13.56
N PRO A 112 0.14 21.98 14.21
CA PRO A 112 -0.47 21.78 15.52
C PRO A 112 -1.39 20.55 15.61
N LEU A 113 -1.53 20.02 16.84
CA LEU A 113 -2.29 18.80 17.10
C LEU A 113 -3.74 18.90 16.62
N GLU A 114 -4.34 20.07 16.75
CA GLU A 114 -5.72 20.37 16.35
C GLU A 114 -5.92 20.10 14.86
N ILE A 115 -5.02 20.62 14.01
CA ILE A 115 -5.06 20.40 12.56
C ILE A 115 -4.90 18.93 12.21
N ARG A 116 -4.01 18.22 12.91
CA ARG A 116 -3.79 16.78 12.71
C ARG A 116 -5.02 15.96 13.09
N GLN A 117 -5.66 16.28 14.21
CA GLN A 117 -6.89 15.63 14.66
C GLN A 117 -8.07 15.91 13.75
N GLU A 118 -8.24 17.15 13.29
CA GLU A 118 -9.27 17.53 12.32
C GLU A 118 -9.09 16.79 10.99
N THR A 119 -7.85 16.64 10.53
CA THR A 119 -7.54 15.87 9.31
C THR A 119 -7.95 14.40 9.47
N LEU A 120 -7.63 13.78 10.61
CA LEU A 120 -8.06 12.39 10.89
C LEU A 120 -9.57 12.26 10.99
N ALA A 121 -10.25 13.23 11.61
CA ALA A 121 -11.71 13.23 11.71
C ALA A 121 -12.36 13.41 10.34
N GLY A 122 -11.84 14.30 9.51
CA GLY A 122 -12.28 14.51 8.13
C GLY A 122 -12.08 13.27 7.26
N ALA A 123 -10.91 12.62 7.35
CA ALA A 123 -10.63 11.38 6.62
C ALA A 123 -11.61 10.27 7.00
N ARG A 124 -11.94 10.12 8.29
CA ARG A 124 -12.94 9.15 8.76
C ARG A 124 -14.34 9.46 8.25
N ARG A 125 -14.75 10.73 8.20
CA ARG A 125 -16.07 11.12 7.65
C ARG A 125 -16.14 10.84 6.15
N LEU A 126 -15.09 11.17 5.41
CA LEU A 126 -14.98 10.95 3.97
C LEU A 126 -15.11 9.45 3.63
N MET A 127 -14.32 8.59 4.28
CA MET A 127 -14.35 7.14 4.04
C MET A 127 -15.61 6.43 4.55
N CYS A 128 -16.44 7.10 5.35
CA CYS A 128 -17.72 6.58 5.78
C CYS A 128 -18.90 7.16 4.99
N ALA A 129 -18.65 8.09 4.05
CA ALA A 129 -19.70 8.82 3.34
C ALA A 129 -20.55 7.91 2.46
N ASP A 130 -19.91 6.93 1.80
CA ASP A 130 -20.54 5.93 0.94
C ASP A 130 -21.11 4.71 1.70
N GLN A 131 -20.99 4.72 3.04
CA GLN A 131 -21.33 3.61 3.94
C GLN A 131 -20.56 2.30 3.68
N ARG A 132 -19.49 2.32 2.88
CA ARG A 132 -18.71 1.14 2.48
C ARG A 132 -17.22 1.33 2.76
N VAL A 133 -16.84 1.12 4.02
CA VAL A 133 -15.42 1.18 4.40
C VAL A 133 -14.65 -0.04 3.89
N SER A 134 -13.84 0.11 2.83
CA SER A 134 -13.02 -0.97 2.30
C SER A 134 -11.88 -1.36 3.26
N PRO A 135 -11.30 -2.58 3.13
CA PRO A 135 -10.13 -2.95 3.92
C PRO A 135 -8.92 -2.05 3.65
N LEU A 136 -8.79 -1.52 2.43
CA LEU A 136 -7.71 -0.59 2.08
C LEU A 136 -7.91 0.76 2.77
N ASP A 137 -9.15 1.27 2.87
CA ASP A 137 -9.44 2.53 3.57
C ASP A 137 -9.08 2.44 5.05
N ARG A 138 -9.37 1.30 5.67
CA ARG A 138 -8.94 1.03 7.06
C ARG A 138 -7.42 1.04 7.19
N LEU A 139 -6.67 0.48 6.23
CA LEU A 139 -5.20 0.56 6.24
C LEU A 139 -4.71 1.99 6.05
N HIS A 140 -5.32 2.75 5.13
CA HIS A 140 -4.99 4.16 4.92
C HIS A 140 -5.28 5.00 6.17
N LEU A 141 -6.38 4.77 6.91
CA LEU A 141 -6.62 5.45 8.19
C LEU A 141 -5.56 5.12 9.23
N LEU A 142 -5.16 3.85 9.31
CA LEU A 142 -4.10 3.43 10.23
C LEU A 142 -2.76 4.06 9.85
N GLN A 143 -2.45 4.10 8.56
CA GLN A 143 -1.25 4.73 8.01
C GLN A 143 -1.26 6.24 8.29
N LEU A 144 -2.35 6.94 7.98
CA LEU A 144 -2.50 8.37 8.22
C LEU A 144 -2.35 8.68 9.71
N ARG A 145 -2.99 7.87 10.58
CA ARG A 145 -2.81 7.98 12.02
C ARG A 145 -1.35 7.78 12.41
N HIS A 146 -0.68 6.78 11.87
CA HIS A 146 0.74 6.52 12.15
C HIS A 146 1.64 7.69 11.72
N LEU A 147 1.40 8.29 10.55
CA LEU A 147 2.19 9.40 10.02
C LEU A 147 1.94 10.73 10.73
N LEU A 148 0.71 10.98 11.17
CA LEU A 148 0.33 12.23 11.85
C LEU A 148 0.63 12.23 13.35
N HIS A 149 0.75 11.06 13.98
CA HIS A 149 1.16 10.96 15.39
C HIS A 149 2.68 11.06 15.50
N GLU A 150 3.17 11.52 16.65
CA GLU A 150 4.61 11.50 16.93
C GLU A 150 5.15 10.07 16.76
N PRO A 151 6.32 9.90 16.10
CA PRO A 151 6.89 8.59 15.87
C PRO A 151 7.09 7.91 17.23
N THR A 152 6.33 6.84 17.49
CA THR A 152 6.61 5.99 18.64
C THR A 152 8.00 5.40 18.41
N PRO A 153 8.97 5.59 19.32
CA PRO A 153 10.31 5.06 19.14
C PRO A 153 10.23 3.55 18.97
N LEU A 154 10.47 3.07 17.75
CA LEU A 154 10.40 1.65 17.48
C LEU A 154 11.67 0.99 18.03
N HIS A 155 11.55 -0.27 18.45
CA HIS A 155 12.67 -0.97 19.07
C HIS A 155 13.83 -1.12 18.07
N ARG A 156 15.00 -0.55 18.37
CA ARG A 156 16.22 -0.67 17.53
C ARG A 156 16.96 -2.00 17.70
N GLY A 157 16.46 -2.90 18.55
CA GLY A 157 17.02 -4.24 18.76
C GLY A 157 18.41 -4.26 19.41
N GLY A 158 18.79 -5.43 19.93
CA GLY A 158 20.12 -5.71 20.46
C GLY A 158 21.04 -6.40 19.44
N LEU A 159 22.37 -6.31 19.62
CA LEU A 159 23.43 -6.88 18.77
C LEU A 159 23.38 -8.39 18.48
N ARG A 160 22.38 -9.14 19.00
CA ARG A 160 22.28 -10.61 18.94
C ARG A 160 20.95 -11.13 18.40
N GLU A 161 20.23 -10.31 17.66
CA GLU A 161 18.97 -10.75 17.07
C GLU A 161 19.21 -11.57 15.81
N TRP A 162 18.84 -12.85 15.90
CA TRP A 162 18.94 -13.83 14.82
C TRP A 162 18.09 -13.39 13.62
N ASN A 163 18.62 -13.51 12.40
CA ASN A 163 17.97 -13.09 11.15
C ASN A 163 16.73 -13.93 10.74
N GLU A 164 16.19 -14.78 11.62
CA GLU A 164 15.12 -15.72 11.29
C GLU A 164 13.79 -15.31 11.92
N LEU A 165 12.77 -15.05 11.08
CA LEU A 165 11.41 -14.75 11.55
C LEU A 165 10.79 -15.89 12.37
N THR A 166 11.23 -17.13 12.16
CA THR A 166 10.75 -18.31 12.89
C THR A 166 11.19 -18.31 14.36
N SER A 167 12.23 -17.56 14.69
CA SER A 167 12.77 -17.43 16.06
C SER A 167 12.06 -16.36 16.89
N LEU A 168 11.17 -15.58 16.28
CA LEU A 168 10.45 -14.51 16.95
C LEU A 168 9.56 -15.06 18.09
N PRO A 169 9.41 -14.29 19.19
CA PRO A 169 8.43 -14.57 20.23
C PRO A 169 7.05 -14.86 19.66
N LEU A 170 6.32 -15.79 20.28
CA LEU A 170 5.01 -16.22 19.80
C LEU A 170 4.04 -15.05 19.62
N ALA A 171 4.05 -14.08 20.54
CA ALA A 171 3.21 -12.89 20.46
C ALA A 171 3.48 -12.05 19.20
N LEU A 172 4.73 -11.91 18.78
CA LEU A 172 5.09 -11.21 17.54
C LEU A 172 4.63 -12.00 16.32
N ARG A 173 4.85 -13.32 16.30
CA ARG A 173 4.38 -14.17 15.19
C ARG A 173 2.85 -14.14 15.04
N GLN A 174 2.12 -14.19 16.16
CA GLN A 174 0.66 -14.04 16.18
C GLN A 174 0.23 -12.66 15.67
N ALA A 175 0.90 -11.58 16.07
CA ALA A 175 0.61 -10.24 15.58
C ALA A 175 0.87 -10.11 14.07
N ILE A 176 1.95 -10.71 13.55
CA ILE A 176 2.22 -10.79 12.11
C ILE A 176 1.08 -11.54 11.41
N ALA A 177 0.65 -12.68 11.95
CA ALA A 177 -0.47 -13.44 11.40
C ALA A 177 -1.78 -12.64 11.41
N SER A 178 -2.09 -11.88 12.46
CA SER A 178 -3.29 -11.03 12.47
C SER A 178 -3.27 -9.95 11.39
N LEU A 179 -2.14 -9.25 11.23
CA LEU A 179 -2.00 -8.24 10.17
C LEU A 179 -2.04 -8.88 8.77
N THR A 180 -1.41 -10.05 8.61
CA THR A 180 -1.43 -10.81 7.35
C THR A 180 -2.86 -11.26 7.02
N ALA A 181 -3.62 -11.80 7.99
CA ALA A 181 -5.00 -12.21 7.79
C ALA A 181 -5.90 -11.03 7.40
N PHE A 182 -5.65 -9.86 7.97
CA PHE A 182 -6.37 -8.65 7.57
C PHE A 182 -6.07 -8.27 6.11
N MET A 183 -4.79 -8.27 5.72
CA MET A 183 -4.34 -7.94 4.37
C MET A 183 -4.76 -8.97 3.33
N ALA A 184 -5.06 -10.21 3.72
CA ALA A 184 -5.49 -11.28 2.82
C ALA A 184 -6.82 -10.97 2.10
N ARG A 185 -7.53 -9.90 2.50
CA ARG A 185 -8.71 -9.36 1.80
C ARG A 185 -8.37 -8.49 0.59
N CYS A 186 -7.11 -8.05 0.48
CA CYS A 186 -6.60 -7.19 -0.58
C CYS A 186 -5.39 -7.78 -1.32
N VAL A 187 -4.68 -8.74 -0.70
CA VAL A 187 -3.45 -9.36 -1.22
C VAL A 187 -3.68 -10.87 -1.32
N PRO A 188 -3.34 -11.51 -2.46
CA PRO A 188 -2.65 -10.96 -3.62
C PRO A 188 -3.56 -10.16 -4.57
N GLU A 189 -4.87 -10.41 -4.51
CA GLU A 189 -5.90 -9.71 -5.25
C GLU A 189 -7.06 -9.30 -4.33
N PRO A 190 -7.72 -8.16 -4.59
CA PRO A 190 -8.90 -7.77 -3.84
C PRO A 190 -10.10 -8.65 -4.21
N ASP A 191 -10.82 -9.09 -3.19
CA ASP A 191 -12.11 -9.75 -3.35
C ASP A 191 -13.23 -8.72 -3.55
N ALA A 192 -14.20 -9.02 -4.41
CA ALA A 192 -15.32 -8.12 -4.71
C ALA A 192 -16.20 -7.81 -3.49
N HIS A 193 -16.26 -8.71 -2.51
CA HIS A 193 -17.03 -8.55 -1.28
C HIS A 193 -16.16 -8.15 -0.09
N ALA A 194 -14.89 -7.77 -0.32
CA ALA A 194 -13.92 -7.48 0.72
C ALA A 194 -13.78 -8.64 1.74
N THR A 195 -13.97 -9.88 1.29
CA THR A 195 -13.77 -11.09 2.08
C THR A 195 -12.41 -11.72 1.78
N VAL A 196 -11.98 -12.71 2.57
CA VAL A 196 -10.76 -13.45 2.24
C VAL A 196 -11.11 -14.53 1.22
N GLY A 197 -10.74 -14.29 -0.04
CA GLY A 197 -10.91 -15.25 -1.12
C GLY A 197 -9.93 -16.43 -1.06
N LEU A 198 -10.01 -17.33 -2.04
CA LEU A 198 -9.11 -18.48 -2.15
C LEU A 198 -7.65 -18.05 -2.31
N ALA A 199 -7.39 -17.06 -3.17
CA ALA A 199 -6.06 -16.50 -3.41
C ALA A 199 -5.48 -15.86 -2.13
N GLY A 200 -6.28 -15.08 -1.41
CA GLY A 200 -5.91 -14.48 -0.13
C GLY A 200 -5.59 -15.52 0.94
N THR A 201 -6.39 -16.60 1.02
CA THR A 201 -6.15 -17.72 1.94
C THR A 201 -4.84 -18.44 1.61
N ALA A 202 -4.57 -18.71 0.33
CA ALA A 202 -3.34 -19.37 -0.10
C ALA A 202 -2.11 -18.49 0.18
N TRP A 203 -2.20 -17.18 -0.07
CA TRP A 203 -1.15 -16.22 0.26
C TRP A 203 -0.91 -16.14 1.76
N TYR A 204 -1.97 -16.06 2.57
CA TYR A 204 -1.88 -16.10 4.03
C TYR A 204 -1.14 -17.36 4.50
N GLN A 205 -1.54 -18.53 3.99
CA GLN A 205 -0.89 -19.79 4.36
C GLN A 205 0.59 -19.81 3.98
N ALA A 206 0.94 -19.34 2.78
CA ALA A 206 2.33 -19.26 2.34
C ALA A 206 3.19 -18.35 3.25
N VAL A 207 2.65 -17.19 3.66
CA VAL A 207 3.33 -16.26 4.57
C VAL A 207 3.44 -16.86 5.98
N VAL A 208 2.31 -17.32 6.55
CA VAL A 208 2.26 -17.76 7.95
C VAL A 208 3.04 -19.05 8.15
N THR A 209 3.02 -19.99 7.21
CA THR A 209 3.85 -21.21 7.35
C THR A 209 5.35 -20.90 7.34
N ALA A 210 5.80 -19.87 6.61
CA ALA A 210 7.19 -19.43 6.63
C ALA A 210 7.64 -18.83 7.98
N LEU A 211 6.69 -18.42 8.83
CA LEU A 211 6.95 -17.83 10.15
C LEU A 211 6.94 -18.89 11.27
N TRP A 212 6.49 -20.12 11.01
CA TRP A 212 6.40 -21.19 12.01
C TRP A 212 7.38 -22.32 11.69
N ARG A 213 8.11 -22.80 12.71
CA ARG A 213 8.99 -23.97 12.57
C ARG A 213 8.19 -25.24 12.25
N ASP A 214 7.03 -25.38 12.87
CA ASP A 214 6.07 -26.45 12.59
C ASP A 214 4.82 -25.86 11.93
N PRO A 215 4.59 -26.12 10.62
CA PRO A 215 3.42 -25.63 9.90
C PRO A 215 2.08 -26.06 10.50
N ARG A 216 2.03 -27.16 11.26
CA ARG A 216 0.79 -27.64 11.89
C ARG A 216 0.34 -26.76 13.06
N GLN A 217 1.25 -25.95 13.59
CA GLN A 217 0.98 -25.00 14.67
C GLN A 217 0.65 -23.59 14.15
N ALA A 218 0.66 -23.40 12.83
CA ALA A 218 0.29 -22.13 12.22
C ALA A 218 -1.21 -21.86 12.44
N PRO A 219 -1.60 -20.65 12.85
CA PRO A 219 -3.00 -20.28 12.99
C PRO A 219 -3.72 -20.32 11.65
N ALA A 220 -5.02 -20.63 11.68
CA ALA A 220 -5.89 -20.49 10.51
C ALA A 220 -6.12 -19.01 10.17
N CYS A 221 -6.45 -18.73 8.91
CA CYS A 221 -6.75 -17.37 8.46
C CYS A 221 -8.05 -16.87 9.09
N HIS A 222 -7.93 -16.05 10.13
CA HIS A 222 -9.05 -15.38 10.78
C HIS A 222 -8.87 -13.87 10.69
N VAL A 223 -9.80 -13.18 10.02
CA VAL A 223 -9.74 -11.72 9.87
C VAL A 223 -9.98 -11.08 11.24
N PRO A 224 -9.02 -10.28 11.76
CA PRO A 224 -9.19 -9.64 13.05
C PRO A 224 -10.23 -8.52 12.99
N ASP A 225 -10.90 -8.29 14.11
CA ASP A 225 -11.63 -7.04 14.33
C ASP A 225 -10.69 -5.83 14.45
N GLY A 226 -11.26 -4.62 14.51
CA GLY A 226 -10.49 -3.38 14.55
C GLY A 226 -9.55 -3.30 15.77
N ASP A 227 -10.02 -3.71 16.94
CA ASP A 227 -9.24 -3.65 18.18
C ASP A 227 -8.08 -4.64 18.17
N THR A 228 -8.31 -5.85 17.67
CA THR A 228 -7.30 -6.90 17.52
C THR A 228 -6.23 -6.48 16.53
N LEU A 229 -6.60 -5.82 15.43
CA LEU A 229 -5.64 -5.26 14.49
C LEU A 229 -4.79 -4.17 15.13
N VAL A 230 -5.39 -3.24 15.88
CA VAL A 230 -4.65 -2.17 16.57
C VAL A 230 -3.71 -2.76 17.64
N ARG A 231 -4.15 -3.77 18.39
CA ARG A 231 -3.29 -4.51 19.33
C ARG A 231 -2.13 -5.20 18.61
N ALA A 232 -2.39 -5.86 17.49
CA ALA A 232 -1.35 -6.50 16.69
C ALA A 232 -0.31 -5.47 16.22
N LEU A 233 -0.73 -4.33 15.69
CA LEU A 233 0.17 -3.25 15.27
C LEU A 233 1.02 -2.71 16.44
N ARG A 234 0.44 -2.55 17.62
CA ARG A 234 1.19 -2.17 18.83
C ARG A 234 2.22 -3.23 19.21
N THR A 235 1.89 -4.52 19.13
CA THR A 235 2.86 -5.59 19.38
C THR A 235 4.00 -5.55 18.36
N LEU A 236 3.72 -5.23 17.10
CA LEU A 236 4.72 -5.14 16.03
C LEU A 236 5.69 -3.97 16.19
N THR A 237 5.43 -2.97 17.04
CA THR A 237 6.42 -1.91 17.31
C THR A 237 7.65 -2.42 18.06
N ALA A 238 7.54 -3.60 18.70
CA ALA A 238 8.65 -4.32 19.31
C ALA A 238 9.51 -5.09 18.28
N LEU A 239 9.09 -5.16 17.02
CA LEU A 239 9.87 -5.79 15.97
C LEU A 239 11.11 -4.95 15.69
N SER A 240 12.27 -5.57 15.71
CA SER A 240 13.52 -4.84 15.44
C SER A 240 13.68 -4.45 13.98
N TRP A 241 14.54 -3.46 13.75
CA TRP A 241 14.76 -2.88 12.44
C TRP A 241 15.22 -3.91 11.38
N HIS A 242 15.93 -4.98 11.78
CA HIS A 242 16.38 -6.04 10.87
C HIS A 242 15.23 -6.93 10.39
N HIS A 243 14.25 -7.21 11.26
CA HIS A 243 13.15 -8.13 10.94
C HIS A 243 12.05 -7.51 10.09
N ARG A 244 11.88 -6.18 10.14
CA ARG A 244 10.84 -5.48 9.36
C ARG A 244 11.02 -5.61 7.84
N PRO A 245 12.21 -5.34 7.24
CA PRO A 245 12.40 -5.53 5.80
C PRO A 245 12.33 -6.99 5.40
N LEU A 246 12.77 -7.91 6.27
CA LEU A 246 12.62 -9.35 6.04
C LEU A 246 11.13 -9.74 5.96
N LEU A 247 10.31 -9.25 6.90
CA LEU A 247 8.87 -9.46 6.90
C LEU A 247 8.19 -8.87 5.66
N ALA A 248 8.56 -7.66 5.26
CA ALA A 248 8.03 -7.04 4.04
C ALA A 248 8.31 -7.88 2.78
N ARG A 249 9.49 -8.50 2.70
CA ARG A 249 9.84 -9.44 1.62
C ARG A 249 9.04 -10.74 1.73
N THR A 250 8.85 -11.28 2.93
CA THR A 250 8.02 -12.47 3.16
C THR A 250 6.58 -12.26 2.73
N TRP A 251 6.03 -11.04 2.82
CA TRP A 251 4.72 -10.72 2.26
C TRP A 251 4.72 -10.57 0.74
N THR A 252 5.74 -9.89 0.20
CA THR A 252 5.80 -9.51 -1.23
C THR A 252 6.06 -10.70 -2.14
N LEU A 253 6.97 -11.60 -1.79
CA LEU A 253 7.38 -12.69 -2.67
C LEU A 253 6.22 -13.68 -2.99
N PRO A 254 5.45 -14.18 -2.01
CA PRO A 254 4.31 -15.05 -2.30
C PRO A 254 3.19 -14.32 -3.05
N ALA A 255 3.02 -13.01 -2.83
CA ALA A 255 2.03 -12.21 -3.56
C ALA A 255 2.40 -12.10 -5.04
N LEU A 256 3.68 -11.83 -5.33
CA LEU A 256 4.19 -11.78 -6.71
C LEU A 256 4.15 -13.16 -7.38
N ALA A 257 4.45 -14.23 -6.65
CA ALA A 257 4.35 -15.60 -7.19
C ALA A 257 2.94 -15.92 -7.71
N HIS A 258 1.90 -15.32 -7.11
CA HIS A 258 0.52 -15.47 -7.57
C HIS A 258 0.22 -14.73 -8.89
N HIS A 259 0.77 -13.53 -9.09
CA HIS A 259 0.54 -12.70 -10.29
C HIS A 259 1.72 -12.65 -11.30
N GLY A 260 2.76 -13.46 -11.07
CA GLY A 260 3.99 -13.51 -11.86
C GLY A 260 4.91 -12.32 -11.60
N ARG A 261 4.61 -11.15 -12.20
CA ARG A 261 5.54 -10.00 -12.25
C ARG A 261 5.00 -8.67 -11.74
N ARG A 262 3.68 -8.51 -11.63
CA ARG A 262 3.09 -7.24 -11.18
C ARG A 262 1.83 -7.50 -10.36
N LEU A 263 1.77 -6.88 -9.20
CA LEU A 263 0.59 -6.91 -8.35
C LEU A 263 -0.46 -5.92 -8.86
N PRO A 264 -1.76 -6.23 -8.71
CA PRO A 264 -2.81 -5.23 -8.77
C PRO A 264 -2.49 -4.05 -7.85
N LEU A 265 -2.83 -2.82 -8.26
CA LEU A 265 -2.47 -1.62 -7.51
C LEU A 265 -3.04 -1.62 -6.09
N VAL A 266 -4.24 -2.17 -5.87
CA VAL A 266 -4.86 -2.30 -4.54
C VAL A 266 -4.01 -3.19 -3.61
N ALA A 267 -3.53 -4.33 -4.12
CA ALA A 267 -2.66 -5.23 -3.37
C ALA A 267 -1.32 -4.59 -3.07
N ALA A 268 -0.72 -3.92 -4.08
CA ALA A 268 0.52 -3.19 -3.89
C ALA A 268 0.38 -2.07 -2.84
N ARG A 269 -0.69 -1.26 -2.91
CA ARG A 269 -1.00 -0.19 -1.94
C ARG A 269 -1.15 -0.75 -0.54
N SER A 270 -1.82 -1.90 -0.38
CA SER A 270 -1.97 -2.57 0.92
C SER A 270 -0.61 -2.97 1.53
N LEU A 271 0.29 -3.54 0.72
CA LEU A 271 1.65 -3.88 1.15
C LEU A 271 2.48 -2.62 1.49
N ARG A 272 2.34 -1.54 0.70
CA ARG A 272 3.00 -0.27 0.99
C ARG A 272 2.50 0.35 2.30
N CYS A 273 1.18 0.32 2.57
CA CYS A 273 0.62 0.74 3.85
C CYS A 273 1.25 -0.04 5.01
N ALA A 274 1.38 -1.36 4.87
CA ALA A 274 2.01 -2.19 5.89
C ALA A 274 3.50 -1.85 6.09
N CYS A 275 4.23 -1.53 5.01
CA CYS A 275 5.62 -1.06 5.12
C CYS A 275 5.72 0.25 5.90
N VAL A 276 4.83 1.21 5.63
CA VAL A 276 4.77 2.48 6.37
C VAL A 276 4.41 2.25 7.83
N LEU A 277 3.42 1.40 8.12
CA LEU A 277 3.01 1.07 9.49
C LEU A 277 4.11 0.39 10.31
N LEU A 278 5.02 -0.33 9.64
CA LEU A 278 6.17 -0.97 10.26
C LEU A 278 7.42 -0.10 10.26
N ASP A 279 7.40 1.09 9.64
CA ASP A 279 8.59 1.91 9.40
C ASP A 279 9.73 1.11 8.78
N THR A 280 9.44 0.48 7.64
CA THR A 280 10.40 -0.27 6.83
C THR A 280 10.45 0.25 5.41
N PRO A 281 11.63 0.25 4.76
CA PRO A 281 11.72 0.57 3.35
C PRO A 281 10.88 -0.40 2.51
N LEU A 282 10.41 0.10 1.37
CA LEU A 282 9.68 -0.69 0.40
C LEU A 282 10.60 -1.77 -0.21
N PRO A 283 10.16 -3.03 -0.31
CA PRO A 283 10.91 -4.05 -1.04
C PRO A 283 11.12 -3.63 -2.51
N PRO A 284 12.30 -3.90 -3.10
CA PRO A 284 12.60 -3.50 -4.48
C PRO A 284 11.63 -4.12 -5.49
N ASP A 285 11.14 -5.33 -5.23
CA ASP A 285 10.17 -6.02 -6.08
C ASP A 285 8.79 -5.34 -6.12
N LEU A 286 8.49 -4.50 -5.12
CA LEU A 286 7.24 -3.76 -5.00
C LEU A 286 7.34 -2.34 -5.58
N GLY A 287 8.55 -1.78 -5.68
CA GLY A 287 8.84 -0.46 -6.25
C GLY A 287 8.21 -0.21 -7.63
N PRO A 288 8.30 -1.14 -8.61
CA PRO A 288 7.72 -0.98 -9.94
C PRO A 288 6.20 -0.72 -9.99
N ALA A 289 5.47 -0.99 -8.90
CA ALA A 289 4.04 -0.69 -8.81
C ALA A 289 3.75 0.81 -8.61
N PHE A 290 4.73 1.62 -8.20
CA PHE A 290 4.55 3.01 -7.78
C PHE A 290 5.39 4.00 -8.58
N ILE A 291 4.89 5.24 -8.68
CA ILE A 291 5.68 6.38 -9.16
C ILE A 291 6.31 7.03 -7.94
N GLU A 292 7.64 7.14 -7.95
CA GLU A 292 8.36 7.91 -6.95
C GLU A 292 8.24 9.39 -7.26
N LEU A 293 8.17 10.20 -6.20
CA LEU A 293 8.21 11.65 -6.34
C LEU A 293 9.62 12.07 -6.73
N PRO A 294 9.79 13.19 -7.45
CA PRO A 294 11.11 13.76 -7.66
C PRO A 294 11.77 13.97 -6.29
N ASP A 295 13.01 13.48 -6.13
CA ASP A 295 13.77 13.78 -4.93
C ASP A 295 13.89 15.30 -4.80
N ASP A 296 13.56 15.81 -3.63
CA ASP A 296 14.03 17.12 -3.22
C ASP A 296 15.55 16.96 -3.08
N GLY A 297 16.30 17.33 -4.11
CA GLY A 297 17.74 17.53 -4.00
C GLY A 297 18.04 18.40 -2.76
N PRO A 298 19.28 18.40 -2.24
CA PRO A 298 19.62 19.15 -1.03
C PRO A 298 19.08 20.57 -1.17
N ARG A 299 18.08 20.90 -0.35
CA ARG A 299 17.56 22.25 -0.23
C ARG A 299 18.73 23.03 0.38
N ASP A 300 19.36 23.88 -0.42
CA ASP A 300 20.35 24.83 0.09
C ASP A 300 19.63 25.69 1.13
N ASP A 301 19.78 25.32 2.40
CA ASP A 301 19.40 26.13 3.55
C ASP A 301 20.36 27.32 3.61
N THR A 302 20.15 28.29 2.72
CA THR A 302 20.72 29.63 2.81
C THR A 302 19.61 30.66 2.63
N ALA A 303 19.04 31.07 3.76
CA ALA A 303 18.50 32.41 4.00
C ALA A 303 18.49 32.70 5.50
#